data_AF-A0A8R7Q3R1-F1
#
_entry.id   AF-A0A8R7Q3R1-F1
#
_cell.length_a   1.000
_cell.length_b   1.000
_cell.length_c   1.000
_cell.angle_alpha   90.00
_cell.angle_beta   90.00
_cell.angle_gamma   90.00
#
_symmetry.space_group_name_H-M   'P 1'
#
loop_
_entity.id
_entity.type
_entity.pdbx_description
1 polymer ?
#
loop_
_entity_poly.entity_id
_entity_poly.type
_entity_poly.pdbx_seq_one_letter_code
_entity_poly.pdbx_strand_id
1 'polypeptide(L)'
;MSSRAATRIFLTPSLLPLPLPKWLRRRRPSIGPARRAFAMAASGFGGGEAFRLSAASGAGALKLHKGDITLWSVDGATDTIVNAANERMLGGGGVDGAIHQAAGPQLVLACREVPEVKPGVRCPTGEARITPAFELPVSRVIHTVGPIYDMDRKPEVSLKNAYENSLKVAKENGIQYVAFPAISCGIFRYPPKEASNIAISAAQQISGDIKEVHFVLFSDELYNVWRETAQEMLTQFEK
;
A
#
# COMPACT_ATOMS: atom_id res chain seq x y z
N MET A 1 -13.99 2.82 -63.37
CA MET A 1 -14.98 3.61 -62.61
C MET A 1 -15.08 3.03 -61.21
N SER A 2 -15.03 3.90 -60.22
CA SER A 2 -14.84 3.67 -58.79
C SER A 2 -15.99 2.91 -58.13
N SER A 3 -15.67 1.99 -57.21
CA SER A 3 -16.59 1.60 -56.13
C SER A 3 -15.80 1.42 -54.84
N ARG A 4 -16.04 2.32 -53.88
CA ARG A 4 -15.49 2.31 -52.51
C ARG A 4 -16.33 1.36 -51.66
N ALA A 5 -15.72 0.32 -51.09
CA ALA A 5 -16.31 -0.44 -50.00
C ALA A 5 -16.03 0.29 -48.67
N ALA A 6 -17.08 0.74 -47.99
CA ALA A 6 -17.00 1.37 -46.69
C ALA A 6 -16.94 0.31 -45.58
N THR A 7 -15.81 0.22 -44.89
CA THR A 7 -15.66 -0.60 -43.68
C THR A 7 -16.42 0.06 -42.53
N ARG A 8 -17.53 -0.55 -42.09
CA ARG A 8 -18.22 -0.18 -40.84
C ARG A 8 -17.43 -0.71 -39.65
N ILE A 9 -16.83 0.20 -38.88
CA ILE A 9 -16.27 -0.09 -37.55
C ILE A 9 -17.46 -0.22 -36.59
N PHE A 10 -17.66 -1.41 -36.03
CA PHE A 10 -18.56 -1.62 -34.89
C PHE A 10 -17.84 -1.12 -33.63
N LEU A 11 -18.29 0.00 -33.09
CA LEU A 11 -17.97 0.43 -31.73
C LEU A 11 -18.76 -0.46 -30.76
N THR A 12 -18.06 -1.20 -29.91
CA THR A 12 -18.66 -1.92 -28.78
C THR A 12 -19.05 -0.93 -27.68
N PRO A 13 -20.20 -1.11 -27.00
CA PRO A 13 -20.66 -0.15 -26.01
C PRO A 13 -20.01 -0.37 -24.64
N SER A 14 -19.45 0.73 -24.12
CA SER A 14 -19.43 1.20 -22.72
C SER A 14 -19.01 0.22 -21.61
N LEU A 15 -17.81 0.44 -21.09
CA LEU A 15 -17.45 0.16 -19.70
C LEU A 15 -18.20 1.15 -18.79
N LEU A 16 -19.35 0.75 -18.27
CA LEU A 16 -19.96 1.43 -17.12
C LEU A 16 -19.20 1.03 -15.84
N PRO A 17 -18.82 1.99 -14.97
CA PRO A 17 -18.12 1.68 -13.73
C PRO A 17 -19.00 0.84 -12.80
N LEU A 18 -18.42 -0.21 -12.22
CA LEU A 18 -19.09 -1.07 -11.24
C LEU A 18 -19.55 -0.25 -10.02
N PRO A 19 -20.71 -0.55 -9.43
CA PRO A 19 -21.23 0.19 -8.29
C PRO A 19 -20.31 0.03 -7.07
N LEU A 20 -19.96 1.17 -6.45
CA LEU A 20 -19.10 1.21 -5.27
C LEU A 20 -19.66 0.31 -4.14
N PRO A 21 -18.82 -0.49 -3.46
CA PRO A 21 -19.23 -1.35 -2.36
C PRO A 21 -19.99 -0.59 -1.26
N LYS A 22 -20.98 -1.24 -0.63
CA LYS A 22 -21.89 -0.62 0.38
C LYS A 22 -21.15 0.03 1.57
N TRP A 23 -19.93 -0.38 1.88
CA TRP A 23 -19.12 0.20 2.96
C TRP A 23 -18.48 1.54 2.59
N LEU A 24 -18.38 1.91 1.31
CA LEU A 24 -17.96 3.24 0.88
C LEU A 24 -19.02 4.32 1.20
N ARG A 25 -20.27 3.91 1.41
CA ARG A 25 -21.42 4.81 1.66
C ARG A 25 -21.72 5.04 3.15
N ARG A 26 -21.04 4.34 4.07
CA ARG A 26 -21.30 4.49 5.51
C ARG A 26 -20.48 5.65 6.08
N ARG A 27 -21.16 6.65 6.67
CA ARG A 27 -20.52 7.68 7.49
C ARG A 27 -19.81 7.02 8.68
N ARG A 28 -18.59 7.49 8.98
CA ARG A 28 -17.76 7.00 10.09
C ARG A 28 -18.55 6.99 11.41
N PRO A 29 -18.41 5.97 12.27
CA PRO A 29 -18.74 6.11 13.68
C PRO A 29 -17.88 7.21 14.30
N SER A 30 -18.47 8.08 15.11
CA SER A 30 -17.73 9.10 15.86
C SER A 30 -16.74 8.42 16.81
N ILE A 31 -15.46 8.78 16.71
CA ILE A 31 -14.40 8.31 17.61
C ILE A 31 -14.69 8.88 19.01
N GLY A 32 -14.93 8.01 19.99
CA GLY A 32 -15.19 8.41 21.37
C GLY A 32 -13.98 9.04 22.07
N PRO A 33 -14.20 9.88 23.11
CA PRO A 33 -13.18 10.72 23.73
C PRO A 33 -12.02 9.93 24.38
N ALA A 34 -12.24 8.70 24.85
CA ALA A 34 -11.20 7.86 25.46
C ALA A 34 -10.11 7.42 24.46
N ARG A 35 -10.43 7.32 23.16
CA ARG A 35 -9.47 6.90 22.12
C ARG A 35 -8.64 8.05 21.55
N ARG A 36 -9.08 9.31 21.73
CA ARG A 36 -8.26 10.50 21.42
C ARG A 36 -6.98 10.57 22.26
N ALA A 37 -7.03 10.07 23.49
CA ALA A 37 -5.88 10.07 24.39
C ALA A 37 -4.78 9.06 23.97
N PHE A 38 -5.15 7.94 23.31
CA PHE A 38 -4.18 6.97 22.82
C PHE A 38 -3.50 7.43 21.51
N ALA A 39 -4.23 8.15 20.65
CA ALA A 39 -3.68 8.73 19.42
C ALA A 39 -2.61 9.81 19.70
N MET A 40 -2.69 10.51 20.83
CA MET A 40 -1.68 11.49 21.25
C MET A 40 -0.39 10.85 21.80
N ALA A 41 -0.46 9.62 22.33
CA ALA A 41 0.68 8.89 22.87
C ALA A 41 1.40 8.02 21.82
N ALA A 42 0.80 7.80 20.63
CA ALA A 42 1.39 7.07 19.52
C ALA A 42 2.42 7.87 18.72
N SER A 43 2.98 8.95 19.29
CA SER A 43 4.13 9.68 18.77
C SER A 43 5.46 8.89 18.85
N GLY A 44 5.40 7.55 18.84
CA GLY A 44 6.55 6.65 18.85
C GLY A 44 7.35 6.64 17.55
N PHE A 45 6.90 7.36 16.52
CA PHE A 45 7.61 7.56 15.25
C PHE A 45 8.39 8.89 15.19
N GLY A 46 8.78 9.42 16.35
CA GLY A 46 9.69 10.57 16.46
C GLY A 46 11.15 10.15 16.31
N GLY A 47 11.62 9.97 15.09
CA GLY A 47 13.04 9.66 14.83
C GLY A 47 13.40 9.09 13.47
N GLY A 48 12.45 9.01 12.53
CA GLY A 48 12.70 8.48 11.19
C GLY A 48 13.49 9.42 10.28
N GLU A 49 14.38 8.86 9.45
CA GLU A 49 15.06 9.60 8.39
C GLU A 49 14.07 9.97 7.27
N ALA A 50 14.19 11.18 6.73
CA ALA A 50 13.29 11.73 5.72
C ALA A 50 14.07 12.17 4.48
N PHE A 51 13.58 11.78 3.31
CA PHE A 51 14.18 12.05 2.01
C PHE A 51 13.16 12.73 1.09
N ARG A 52 13.60 13.67 0.24
CA ARG A 52 12.73 14.18 -0.84
C ARG A 52 12.66 13.16 -1.97
N LEU A 53 11.45 12.90 -2.48
CA LEU A 53 11.27 11.96 -3.58
C LEU A 53 11.70 12.53 -4.94
N SER A 54 11.72 13.86 -5.10
CA SER A 54 12.25 14.55 -6.28
C SER A 54 12.67 15.99 -5.98
N ALA A 55 13.33 16.65 -6.95
CA ALA A 55 13.70 18.07 -6.87
C ALA A 55 12.52 19.04 -7.08
N ALA A 56 11.33 18.55 -7.45
CA ALA A 56 10.20 19.43 -7.74
C ALA A 56 9.66 20.11 -6.47
N SER A 57 9.28 21.38 -6.58
CA SER A 57 8.59 22.09 -5.49
C SER A 57 7.26 21.41 -5.19
N GLY A 58 7.05 20.97 -3.93
CA GLY A 58 5.88 20.22 -3.52
C GLY A 58 5.98 18.70 -3.70
N ALA A 59 7.17 18.18 -4.05
CA ALA A 59 7.41 16.73 -4.06
C ALA A 59 7.12 16.10 -2.69
N GLY A 60 6.45 14.95 -2.71
CA GLY A 60 6.24 14.15 -1.51
C GLY A 60 7.56 13.74 -0.84
N ALA A 61 7.47 13.37 0.43
CA ALA A 61 8.61 12.87 1.20
C ALA A 61 8.56 11.35 1.33
N LEU A 62 9.73 10.72 1.37
CA LEU A 62 9.89 9.35 1.84
C LEU A 62 10.40 9.38 3.27
N LYS A 63 9.78 8.63 4.18
CA LYS A 63 10.22 8.52 5.57
C LYS A 63 10.45 7.06 5.98
N LEU A 64 11.58 6.80 6.62
CA LEU A 64 11.92 5.48 7.13
C LEU A 64 11.67 5.42 8.63
N HIS A 65 11.04 4.34 9.08
CA HIS A 65 10.71 4.13 10.48
C HIS A 65 11.07 2.70 10.85
N LYS A 66 11.62 2.52 12.06
CA LYS A 66 11.72 1.20 12.67
C LYS A 66 10.52 0.99 13.59
N GLY A 67 9.83 -0.14 13.49
CA GLY A 67 8.78 -0.50 14.44
C GLY A 67 7.64 -1.34 13.88
N ASP A 68 6.53 -1.32 14.61
CA ASP A 68 5.30 -2.03 14.28
C ASP A 68 4.37 -1.13 13.45
N ILE A 69 4.07 -1.56 12.21
CA ILE A 69 3.21 -0.83 11.29
C ILE A 69 1.76 -0.69 11.79
N THR A 70 1.31 -1.57 12.69
CA THR A 70 -0.06 -1.51 13.24
C THR A 70 -0.28 -0.31 14.17
N LEU A 71 0.80 0.30 14.66
CA LEU A 71 0.78 1.49 15.51
C LEU A 71 1.01 2.78 14.72
N TRP A 72 1.30 2.70 13.42
CA TRP A 72 1.67 3.84 12.61
C TRP A 72 0.47 4.73 12.28
N SER A 73 0.65 6.04 12.44
CA SER A 73 -0.28 7.09 11.98
C SER A 73 0.45 8.44 11.88
N VAL A 74 -0.09 9.35 11.08
CA VAL A 74 0.28 10.76 10.98
C VAL A 74 -0.89 11.63 11.40
N ASP A 75 -2.03 11.56 10.69
CA ASP A 75 -3.24 12.32 11.02
C ASP A 75 -4.47 11.44 11.31
N GLY A 76 -4.36 10.13 11.08
CA GLY A 76 -5.39 9.10 11.24
C GLY A 76 -6.58 9.21 10.26
N ALA A 77 -6.75 10.33 9.59
CA ALA A 77 -7.90 10.62 8.73
C ALA A 77 -7.63 10.31 7.26
N THR A 78 -6.41 10.60 6.79
CA THR A 78 -5.93 10.41 5.43
C THR A 78 -4.74 9.45 5.37
N ASP A 79 -4.56 8.66 6.43
CA ASP A 79 -3.57 7.61 6.55
C ASP A 79 -4.08 6.27 6.02
N THR A 80 -3.19 5.51 5.38
CA THR A 80 -3.36 4.08 5.14
C THR A 80 -2.08 3.34 5.47
N ILE A 81 -2.22 2.13 6.01
CA ILE A 81 -1.13 1.15 6.00
C ILE A 81 -1.36 0.15 4.87
N VAL A 82 -0.27 -0.45 4.39
CA VAL A 82 -0.29 -1.51 3.39
C VAL A 82 -0.05 -2.85 4.09
N ASN A 83 -0.93 -3.80 3.83
CA ASN A 83 -0.79 -5.19 4.24
C ASN A 83 -0.14 -6.00 3.12
N ALA A 84 0.99 -6.65 3.42
CA ALA A 84 1.60 -7.67 2.57
C ALA A 84 0.82 -8.99 2.71
N ALA A 85 -0.28 -9.08 1.97
CA ALA A 85 -1.26 -10.15 2.06
C ALA A 85 -0.92 -11.34 1.15
N ASN A 86 -1.72 -12.41 1.25
CA ASN A 86 -1.80 -13.49 0.28
C ASN A 86 -3.02 -13.33 -0.65
N GLU A 87 -3.07 -14.12 -1.73
CA GLU A 87 -4.12 -14.01 -2.77
C GLU A 87 -5.56 -14.14 -2.25
N ARG A 88 -5.75 -14.84 -1.12
CA ARG A 88 -7.07 -15.05 -0.51
C ARG A 88 -7.56 -13.82 0.25
N MET A 89 -6.65 -12.98 0.75
CA MET A 89 -6.90 -11.84 1.65
C MET A 89 -7.61 -12.19 2.99
N LEU A 90 -7.55 -13.45 3.44
CA LEU A 90 -8.28 -13.91 4.62
C LEU A 90 -7.39 -14.04 5.87
N GLY A 91 -6.34 -13.20 5.96
CA GLY A 91 -5.30 -13.27 6.98
C GLY A 91 -4.23 -14.31 6.68
N GLY A 92 -3.21 -14.34 7.54
CA GLY A 92 -2.00 -15.11 7.39
C GLY A 92 -1.06 -14.96 8.59
N GLY A 93 0.24 -15.16 8.37
CA GLY A 93 1.29 -14.91 9.37
C GLY A 93 2.01 -13.58 9.16
N GLY A 94 3.07 -13.33 9.94
CA GLY A 94 3.89 -12.13 9.80
C GLY A 94 3.08 -10.84 9.94
N VAL A 95 3.37 -9.86 9.08
CA VAL A 95 2.68 -8.55 9.10
C VAL A 95 1.18 -8.66 8.79
N ASP A 96 0.75 -9.61 7.95
CA ASP A 96 -0.65 -9.85 7.63
C ASP A 96 -1.42 -10.29 8.89
N GLY A 97 -0.87 -11.25 9.62
CA GLY A 97 -1.41 -11.69 10.91
C GLY A 97 -1.48 -10.57 11.95
N ALA A 98 -0.41 -9.78 12.08
CA ALA A 98 -0.35 -8.65 13.01
C ALA A 98 -1.41 -7.59 12.69
N ILE A 99 -1.57 -7.22 11.41
CA ILE A 99 -2.58 -6.27 10.95
C ILE A 99 -4.00 -6.81 11.22
N HIS A 100 -4.27 -8.08 10.93
CA HIS A 100 -5.56 -8.70 11.22
C HIS A 100 -5.87 -8.73 12.72
N GLN A 101 -4.87 -9.03 13.56
CA GLN A 101 -5.03 -9.03 15.01
C GLN A 101 -5.33 -7.62 15.55
N ALA A 102 -4.58 -6.61 15.09
CA ALA A 102 -4.73 -5.23 15.56
C ALA A 102 -5.98 -4.53 15.01
N ALA A 103 -6.45 -4.88 13.81
CA ALA A 103 -7.67 -4.32 13.24
C ALA A 103 -8.96 -4.92 13.81
N GLY A 104 -8.87 -6.09 14.44
CA GLY A 104 -10.02 -6.83 14.95
C GLY A 104 -10.73 -7.70 13.90
N PRO A 105 -11.68 -8.56 14.33
CA PRO A 105 -12.33 -9.56 13.48
C PRO A 105 -13.11 -8.98 12.30
N GLN A 106 -13.44 -7.69 12.34
CA GLN A 106 -14.17 -7.00 11.28
C GLN A 106 -13.33 -6.90 9.99
N LEU A 107 -11.99 -6.90 10.08
CA LEU A 107 -11.13 -6.82 8.90
C LEU A 107 -11.32 -8.01 7.97
N VAL A 108 -11.28 -9.25 8.50
CA VAL A 108 -11.47 -10.44 7.66
C VAL A 108 -12.89 -10.51 7.08
N LEU A 109 -13.91 -9.98 7.78
CA LEU A 109 -15.25 -9.87 7.24
C LEU A 109 -15.29 -8.92 6.04
N ALA A 110 -14.66 -7.75 6.12
CA ALA A 110 -14.55 -6.84 4.99
C ALA A 110 -13.74 -7.43 3.83
N CYS A 111 -12.67 -8.18 4.11
CA CYS A 111 -11.93 -8.90 3.08
C CYS A 111 -12.81 -9.94 2.35
N ARG A 112 -13.71 -10.64 3.05
CA ARG A 112 -14.63 -11.61 2.42
C ARG A 112 -15.59 -10.96 1.41
N GLU A 113 -15.98 -9.70 1.65
CA GLU A 113 -16.83 -8.91 0.75
C GLU A 113 -16.09 -8.43 -0.51
N VAL A 114 -14.76 -8.51 -0.56
CA VAL A 114 -14.00 -8.26 -1.79
C VAL A 114 -14.28 -9.40 -2.77
N PRO A 115 -14.77 -9.10 -3.99
CA PRO A 115 -15.09 -10.13 -4.98
C PRO A 115 -13.87 -10.96 -5.35
N GLU A 116 -14.09 -12.26 -5.52
CA GLU A 116 -13.09 -13.15 -6.11
C GLU A 116 -13.00 -12.88 -7.61
N VAL A 117 -11.78 -12.72 -8.11
CA VAL A 117 -11.50 -12.57 -9.54
C VAL A 117 -11.35 -13.92 -10.25
N LYS A 118 -11.04 -14.96 -9.47
CA LYS A 118 -11.07 -16.38 -9.81
C LYS A 118 -11.24 -17.18 -8.50
N PRO A 119 -11.67 -18.44 -8.54
CA PRO A 119 -11.94 -19.22 -7.32
C PRO A 119 -10.80 -19.15 -6.31
N GLY A 120 -11.10 -18.67 -5.11
CA GLY A 120 -10.14 -18.54 -4.01
C GLY A 120 -9.18 -17.34 -4.08
N VAL A 121 -9.25 -16.48 -5.10
CA VAL A 121 -8.36 -15.32 -5.26
C VAL A 121 -9.15 -14.02 -5.32
N ARG A 122 -8.91 -13.15 -4.34
CA ARG A 122 -9.48 -11.79 -4.26
C ARG A 122 -8.50 -10.73 -4.77
N CYS A 123 -7.22 -10.94 -4.52
CA CYS A 123 -6.13 -10.05 -4.93
C CYS A 123 -5.02 -10.88 -5.59
N PRO A 124 -4.89 -10.86 -6.93
CA PRO A 124 -3.75 -11.48 -7.60
C PRO A 124 -2.41 -10.90 -7.15
N THR A 125 -1.32 -11.64 -7.36
CA THR A 125 0.04 -11.10 -7.21
C THR A 125 0.24 -9.84 -8.05
N GLY A 126 0.83 -8.80 -7.45
CA GLY A 126 1.05 -7.48 -8.04
C GLY A 126 -0.16 -6.55 -8.00
N GLU A 127 -1.33 -7.01 -7.58
CA GLU A 127 -2.55 -6.21 -7.46
C GLU A 127 -2.75 -5.69 -6.03
N ALA A 128 -3.63 -4.69 -5.88
CA ALA A 128 -4.01 -4.12 -4.59
C ALA A 128 -5.54 -3.97 -4.43
N ARG A 129 -6.03 -4.06 -3.19
CA ARG A 129 -7.43 -3.87 -2.77
C ARG A 129 -7.49 -3.02 -1.51
N ILE A 130 -8.57 -2.30 -1.26
CA ILE A 130 -8.69 -1.41 -0.10
C ILE A 130 -9.90 -1.76 0.76
N THR A 131 -9.74 -1.68 2.08
CA THR A 131 -10.78 -1.91 3.09
C THR A 131 -10.74 -0.83 4.18
N PRO A 132 -11.78 -0.69 5.02
CA PRO A 132 -11.69 0.08 6.26
C PRO A 132 -10.66 -0.52 7.22
N ALA A 133 -10.03 0.31 8.06
CA ALA A 133 -8.98 -0.15 8.98
C ALA A 133 -9.47 -0.58 10.38
N PHE A 134 -10.74 -0.34 10.69
CA PHE A 134 -11.39 -0.76 11.93
C PHE A 134 -10.71 -0.23 13.21
N GLU A 135 -10.06 -1.09 13.99
CA GLU A 135 -9.47 -0.70 15.27
C GLU A 135 -8.08 -0.06 15.15
N LEU A 136 -7.45 -0.14 13.97
CA LEU A 136 -6.17 0.50 13.68
C LEU A 136 -6.24 2.04 13.75
N PRO A 137 -5.12 2.73 14.01
CA PRO A 137 -5.07 4.19 14.11
C PRO A 137 -5.11 4.92 12.75
N VAL A 138 -5.38 4.21 11.64
CA VAL A 138 -5.45 4.76 10.28
C VAL A 138 -6.85 4.67 9.69
N SER A 139 -7.08 5.29 8.54
CA SER A 139 -8.42 5.33 7.92
C SER A 139 -8.74 4.08 7.09
N ARG A 140 -7.73 3.51 6.45
CA ARG A 140 -7.84 2.42 5.47
C ARG A 140 -6.69 1.41 5.62
N VAL A 141 -6.92 0.20 5.11
CA VAL A 141 -5.86 -0.78 4.86
C VAL A 141 -5.87 -1.11 3.37
N ILE A 142 -4.72 -0.99 2.73
CA ILE A 142 -4.51 -1.47 1.37
C ILE A 142 -3.88 -2.85 1.46
N HIS A 143 -4.55 -3.87 0.94
CA HIS A 143 -4.04 -5.23 0.86
C HIS A 143 -3.43 -5.43 -0.52
N THR A 144 -2.16 -5.80 -0.57
CA THR A 144 -1.44 -6.08 -1.82
C THR A 144 -0.72 -7.40 -1.69
N VAL A 145 -0.54 -8.10 -2.81
CA VAL A 145 0.14 -9.40 -2.82
C VAL A 145 1.47 -9.25 -3.55
N GLY A 146 2.56 -9.36 -2.81
CA GLY A 146 3.89 -9.46 -3.41
C GLY A 146 4.18 -10.87 -3.93
N PRO A 147 5.19 -11.05 -4.80
CA PRO A 147 5.58 -12.36 -5.31
C PRO A 147 6.24 -13.21 -4.23
N ILE A 148 6.11 -14.53 -4.36
CA ILE A 148 7.01 -15.50 -3.72
C ILE A 148 8.26 -15.57 -4.61
N TYR A 149 9.42 -15.18 -4.06
CA TYR A 149 10.60 -14.86 -4.86
C TYR A 149 11.02 -15.97 -5.83
N ASP A 150 11.18 -17.20 -5.34
CA ASP A 150 11.66 -18.34 -6.14
C ASP A 150 10.56 -18.97 -7.04
N MET A 151 9.31 -18.53 -6.92
CA MET A 151 8.15 -19.16 -7.58
C MET A 151 7.49 -18.26 -8.62
N ASP A 152 7.65 -16.94 -8.50
CA ASP A 152 7.14 -16.00 -9.50
C ASP A 152 8.06 -16.00 -10.73
N ARG A 153 7.47 -15.90 -11.92
CA ARG A 153 8.22 -15.92 -13.18
C ARG A 153 9.01 -14.62 -13.42
N LYS A 154 8.53 -13.51 -12.87
CA LYS A 154 9.09 -12.15 -12.99
C LYS A 154 8.91 -11.42 -11.66
N PRO A 155 9.56 -11.89 -10.58
CA PRO A 155 9.36 -11.36 -9.23
C PRO A 155 9.58 -9.84 -9.16
N GLU A 156 10.52 -9.30 -9.93
CA GLU A 156 10.79 -7.86 -10.01
C GLU A 156 9.60 -7.05 -10.56
N VAL A 157 8.91 -7.59 -11.56
CA VAL A 157 7.71 -6.96 -12.15
C VAL A 157 6.54 -7.05 -11.19
N SER A 158 6.31 -8.23 -10.61
CA SER A 158 5.24 -8.46 -9.66
C SER A 158 5.39 -7.60 -8.40
N LEU A 159 6.59 -7.49 -7.83
CA LEU A 159 6.86 -6.65 -6.67
C LEU A 159 6.70 -5.17 -6.99
N LYS A 160 7.21 -4.73 -8.15
CA LYS A 160 7.02 -3.35 -8.62
C LYS A 160 5.52 -3.01 -8.72
N ASN A 161 4.74 -3.90 -9.33
CA ASN A 161 3.30 -3.72 -9.48
C ASN A 161 2.59 -3.63 -8.11
N ALA A 162 2.98 -4.44 -7.13
CA ALA A 162 2.40 -4.38 -5.78
C ALA A 162 2.56 -2.99 -5.14
N TYR A 163 3.75 -2.38 -5.24
CA TYR A 163 3.97 -1.02 -4.74
C TYR A 163 3.21 0.03 -5.56
N GLU A 164 3.34 0.01 -6.89
CA GLU A 164 2.70 1.00 -7.76
C GLU A 164 1.17 0.97 -7.65
N ASN A 165 0.57 -0.21 -7.67
CA ASN A 165 -0.88 -0.37 -7.60
C ASN A 165 -1.41 -0.01 -6.20
N SER A 166 -0.64 -0.26 -5.14
CA SER A 166 -0.98 0.24 -3.81
C SER A 166 -1.01 1.77 -3.76
N LEU A 167 0.00 2.43 -4.34
CA LEU A 167 0.05 3.90 -4.41
C LEU A 167 -1.06 4.48 -5.29
N LYS A 168 -1.40 3.83 -6.42
CA LYS A 168 -2.54 4.22 -7.27
C LYS A 168 -3.87 4.12 -6.51
N VAL A 169 -4.12 3.00 -5.82
CA VAL A 169 -5.30 2.81 -4.98
C VAL A 169 -5.39 3.87 -3.88
N ALA A 170 -4.26 4.22 -3.26
CA ALA A 170 -4.21 5.29 -2.26
C ALA A 170 -4.66 6.63 -2.85
N LYS A 171 -4.12 7.02 -4.01
CA LYS A 171 -4.49 8.26 -4.71
C LYS A 171 -5.97 8.33 -5.07
N GLU A 172 -6.49 7.25 -5.67
CA GLU A 172 -7.91 7.16 -6.07
C GLU A 172 -8.86 7.29 -4.88
N ASN A 173 -8.39 7.04 -3.66
CA ASN A 173 -9.17 7.13 -2.43
C ASN A 173 -8.84 8.37 -1.58
N GLY A 174 -8.09 9.35 -2.12
CA GLY A 174 -7.77 10.60 -1.43
C GLY A 174 -6.86 10.43 -0.21
N ILE A 175 -6.07 9.35 -0.17
CA ILE A 175 -5.08 9.11 0.89
C ILE A 175 -3.87 10.03 0.66
N GLN A 176 -3.34 10.58 1.75
CA GLN A 176 -2.21 11.51 1.73
C GLN A 176 -0.93 10.91 2.34
N TYR A 177 -1.08 9.95 3.24
CA TYR A 177 0.02 9.29 3.93
C TYR A 177 -0.11 7.78 3.79
N VAL A 178 0.92 7.13 3.25
CA VAL A 178 0.93 5.68 3.00
C VAL A 178 2.10 5.04 3.71
N ALA A 179 1.88 4.06 4.58
CA ALA A 179 2.94 3.26 5.17
C ALA A 179 3.00 1.85 4.57
N PHE A 180 4.19 1.46 4.15
CA PHE A 180 4.51 0.13 3.64
C PHE A 180 5.37 -0.65 4.63
N PRO A 181 5.16 -1.98 4.77
CA PRO A 181 6.17 -2.88 5.29
C PRO A 181 7.17 -3.23 4.17
N ALA A 182 8.20 -4.01 4.49
CA ALA A 182 9.05 -4.64 3.47
C ALA A 182 8.31 -5.80 2.77
N ILE A 183 7.54 -5.49 1.72
CA ILE A 183 6.72 -6.47 0.99
C ILE A 183 7.61 -7.60 0.46
N SER A 184 7.17 -8.84 0.67
CA SER A 184 7.83 -10.09 0.28
C SER A 184 9.17 -10.43 0.96
N CYS A 185 9.74 -9.56 1.80
CA CYS A 185 11.03 -9.81 2.47
C CYS A 185 10.98 -10.70 3.72
N GLY A 186 9.82 -11.28 4.03
CA GLY A 186 9.63 -12.24 5.13
C GLY A 186 9.45 -13.66 4.58
N ILE A 187 8.26 -14.24 4.80
CA ILE A 187 7.90 -15.60 4.38
C ILE A 187 8.12 -15.83 2.87
N PHE A 188 7.96 -14.80 2.04
CA PHE A 188 8.12 -14.88 0.59
C PHE A 188 9.58 -14.73 0.09
N ARG A 189 10.52 -14.50 1.02
CA ARG A 189 11.99 -14.56 0.85
C ARG A 189 12.58 -13.70 -0.28
N TYR A 190 11.94 -12.58 -0.62
CA TYR A 190 12.54 -11.62 -1.55
C TYR A 190 13.80 -11.01 -0.93
N PRO A 191 14.96 -10.97 -1.63
CA PRO A 191 16.18 -10.36 -1.12
C PRO A 191 15.96 -8.88 -0.74
N PRO A 192 16.24 -8.47 0.52
CA PRO A 192 15.94 -7.13 0.99
C PRO A 192 16.53 -5.99 0.14
N LYS A 193 17.78 -6.12 -0.33
CA LYS A 193 18.43 -5.07 -1.13
C LYS A 193 17.80 -4.89 -2.51
N GLU A 194 17.35 -5.97 -3.14
CA GLU A 194 16.63 -5.88 -4.42
C GLU A 194 15.23 -5.30 -4.23
N ALA A 195 14.53 -5.76 -3.18
CA ALA A 195 13.20 -5.27 -2.84
C ALA A 195 13.20 -3.78 -2.47
N SER A 196 14.21 -3.30 -1.73
CA SER A 196 14.30 -1.89 -1.34
C SER A 196 14.49 -0.97 -2.55
N ASN A 197 15.30 -1.37 -3.53
CA ASN A 197 15.48 -0.63 -4.78
C ASN A 197 14.16 -0.48 -5.55
N ILE A 198 13.38 -1.56 -5.66
CA ILE A 198 12.07 -1.56 -6.31
C ILE A 198 11.08 -0.68 -5.54
N ALA A 199 11.02 -0.82 -4.21
CA ALA A 199 10.11 -0.09 -3.35
C ALA A 199 10.33 1.42 -3.41
N ILE A 200 11.59 1.87 -3.31
CA ILE A 200 11.96 3.29 -3.36
C ILE A 200 11.72 3.86 -4.76
N SER A 201 12.08 3.12 -5.81
CA SER A 201 11.80 3.53 -7.20
C SER A 201 10.31 3.75 -7.45
N ALA A 202 9.45 2.85 -6.96
CA ALA A 202 8.00 2.96 -7.10
C ALA A 202 7.46 4.19 -6.35
N ALA A 203 7.97 4.47 -5.13
CA ALA A 203 7.61 5.67 -4.38
C ALA A 203 7.99 6.96 -5.13
N GLN A 204 9.15 7.01 -5.78
CA GLN A 204 9.55 8.17 -6.59
C GLN A 204 8.62 8.37 -7.80
N GLN A 205 8.26 7.29 -8.50
CA GLN A 205 7.51 7.37 -9.75
C GLN A 205 6.03 7.73 -9.56
N ILE A 206 5.40 7.23 -8.48
CA ILE A 206 3.93 7.31 -8.34
C ILE A 206 3.49 8.33 -7.27
N SER A 207 4.37 8.89 -6.44
CA SER A 207 3.96 9.70 -5.27
C SER A 207 3.31 11.06 -5.52
N GLY A 208 3.18 11.56 -6.75
CA GLY A 208 2.86 12.98 -7.03
C GLY A 208 1.73 13.68 -6.25
N ASP A 209 0.70 12.96 -5.77
CA ASP A 209 -0.42 13.51 -4.98
C ASP A 209 -0.42 13.03 -3.51
N ILE A 210 0.51 12.15 -3.17
CA ILE A 210 0.73 11.59 -1.83
C ILE A 210 1.78 12.47 -1.15
N LYS A 211 1.45 13.00 0.02
CA LYS A 211 2.36 13.88 0.77
C LYS A 211 3.56 13.12 1.29
N GLU A 212 3.33 11.94 1.89
CA GLU A 212 4.42 11.15 2.46
C GLU A 212 4.21 9.65 2.22
N VAL A 213 5.28 8.98 1.77
CA VAL A 213 5.38 7.53 1.71
C VAL A 213 6.32 7.07 2.81
N HIS A 214 5.84 6.18 3.67
CA HIS A 214 6.58 5.67 4.80
C HIS A 214 6.95 4.22 4.57
N PHE A 215 8.14 3.82 5.02
CA PHE A 215 8.48 2.42 5.21
C PHE A 215 8.63 2.16 6.70
N VAL A 216 7.76 1.31 7.25
CA VAL A 216 7.80 0.89 8.65
C VAL A 216 8.39 -0.52 8.70
N LEU A 217 9.63 -0.60 9.16
CA LEU A 217 10.50 -1.76 9.03
C LEU A 217 10.69 -2.40 10.41
N PHE A 218 10.36 -3.68 10.51
CA PHE A 218 10.25 -4.34 11.81
C PHE A 218 11.60 -4.63 12.49
N SER A 219 12.66 -4.85 11.70
CA SER A 219 14.00 -5.19 12.20
C SER A 219 15.04 -4.13 11.83
N ASP A 220 16.13 -4.09 12.59
CA ASP A 220 17.29 -3.24 12.30
C ASP A 220 17.93 -3.58 10.94
N GLU A 221 17.98 -4.86 10.57
CA GLU A 221 18.50 -5.32 9.28
C GLU A 221 17.71 -4.71 8.12
N LEU A 222 16.38 -4.84 8.13
CA LEU A 222 15.53 -4.26 7.07
C LEU A 222 15.64 -2.74 7.07
N TYR A 223 15.62 -2.11 8.25
CA TYR A 223 15.78 -0.65 8.37
C TYR A 223 17.08 -0.17 7.72
N ASN A 224 18.20 -0.79 8.04
CA ASN A 224 19.50 -0.41 7.52
C ASN A 224 19.58 -0.58 6.00
N VAL A 225 19.05 -1.68 5.45
CA VAL A 225 19.03 -1.90 3.99
C VAL A 225 18.21 -0.84 3.26
N TRP A 226 17.01 -0.49 3.78
CA TRP A 226 16.19 0.56 3.19
C TRP A 226 16.85 1.93 3.31
N ARG A 227 17.49 2.22 4.44
CA ARG A 227 18.22 3.46 4.67
C ARG A 227 19.37 3.63 3.68
N GLU A 228 20.21 2.61 3.54
CA GLU A 228 21.34 2.65 2.60
C GLU A 228 20.85 2.85 1.17
N THR A 229 19.81 2.12 0.74
CA THR A 229 19.22 2.32 -0.58
C THR A 229 18.62 3.71 -0.77
N ALA A 230 17.93 4.26 0.25
CA ALA A 230 17.41 5.63 0.19
C ALA A 230 18.54 6.66 0.06
N GLN A 231 19.62 6.48 0.82
CA GLN A 231 20.81 7.34 0.75
C GLN A 231 21.46 7.29 -0.63
N GLU A 232 21.61 6.09 -1.22
CA GLU A 232 22.16 5.91 -2.57
C GLU A 232 21.28 6.58 -3.65
N MET A 233 19.95 6.51 -3.52
CA MET A 233 19.02 6.93 -4.58
C MET A 233 18.51 8.38 -4.45
N LEU A 234 18.42 8.93 -3.24
CA LEU A 234 17.65 10.15 -2.96
C LEU A 234 18.47 11.32 -2.44
N THR A 235 19.69 11.12 -1.95
CA THR A 235 20.54 12.22 -1.43
C THR A 235 20.85 13.28 -2.47
N GLN A 236 20.77 12.94 -3.76
CA GLN A 236 20.86 13.89 -4.87
C GLN A 236 19.79 15.00 -4.86
N PHE A 237 18.69 14.84 -4.10
CA PHE A 237 17.60 15.82 -3.99
C PHE A 237 17.60 16.63 -2.69
N GLU A 238 18.61 16.45 -1.83
CA GLU A 238 18.76 17.17 -0.56
C GLU A 238 19.47 18.53 -0.70
N LYS A 239 20.02 18.83 -1.88
CA LYS A 239 20.69 20.10 -2.20
C LYS A 239 19.72 21.18 -2.66
#